data_AF-A0A6V7M9J1-F1
#
_entry.id   AF-A0A6V7M9J1-F1
#
_cell.length_a   1.000
_cell.length_b   1.000
_cell.length_c   1.000
_cell.angle_alpha   90.00
_cell.angle_beta   90.00
_cell.angle_gamma   90.00
#
_symmetry.space_group_name_H-M   'P 1'
#
loop_
_entity.id
_entity.type
_entity.pdbx_description
1 polymer ?
#
loop_
_entity_poly.entity_id
_entity_poly.type
_entity_poly.pdbx_seq_one_letter_code
_entity_poly.pdbx_strand_id
1 'polypeptide(L)' 'YNVHQRIWPRASAAAERLWSFDVDSINGASQRLEEHTCRMNRRRIPAQPPNGPSICQI' A
#
# COMPACT_ATOMS: atom_id res chain seq x y z
N TYR A 1 5.76 2.12 20.13
CA TYR A 1 5.68 3.03 18.97
C TYR A 1 5.48 2.20 17.71
N ASN A 2 4.24 2.11 17.21
CA ASN A 2 3.85 1.25 16.08
C ASN A 2 2.93 1.99 15.08
N VAL A 3 3.06 3.32 15.05
CA VAL A 3 2.18 4.22 14.28
C VAL A 3 2.34 3.97 12.78
N HIS A 4 3.59 3.95 12.30
CA HIS A 4 3.87 3.77 10.87
C HIS A 4 3.37 2.43 10.32
N GLN A 5 3.61 1.34 11.04
CA GLN A 5 3.17 -0.01 10.65
C GLN A 5 1.65 -0.16 10.62
N ARG A 6 0.94 0.55 11.50
CA ARG A 6 -0.52 0.46 11.60
C ARG A 6 -1.24 1.37 10.59
N ILE A 7 -0.63 2.51 10.27
CA ILE A 7 -1.17 3.48 9.31
C ILE A 7 -0.87 3.06 7.87
N TRP A 8 0.36 2.66 7.57
CA TRP A 8 0.79 2.33 6.22
C TRP A 8 0.82 0.82 6.00
N PRO A 9 0.23 0.30 4.92
CA PRO A 9 -0.32 0.98 3.72
C PRO A 9 -1.83 1.26 3.79
N ARG A 10 -2.50 0.99 4.91
CA ARG A 10 -3.97 1.10 5.04
C ARG A 10 -4.51 2.49 4.68
N ALA A 11 -3.81 3.54 5.08
CA ALA A 11 -4.17 4.91 4.74
C ALA A 11 -4.01 5.22 3.24
N SER A 12 -3.12 4.51 2.53
CA SER A 12 -2.94 4.68 1.08
C SER A 12 -4.19 4.29 0.29
N ALA A 13 -4.93 3.25 0.73
CA ALA A 13 -6.18 2.86 0.08
C ALA A 13 -7.26 3.95 0.19
N ALA A 14 -7.39 4.59 1.36
CA ALA A 14 -8.30 5.72 1.54
C ALA A 14 -7.86 6.94 0.72
N ALA A 15 -6.54 7.22 0.68
CA ALA A 15 -5.98 8.29 -0.13
C ALA A 15 -6.25 8.08 -1.63
N GLU A 16 -6.09 6.87 -2.14
CA GLU A 16 -6.40 6.53 -3.54
C GLU A 16 -7.88 6.76 -3.84
N ARG A 17 -8.79 6.43 -2.92
CA ARG A 17 -10.23 6.67 -3.10
C ARG A 17 -10.60 8.15 -3.15
N LEU A 18 -9.90 8.99 -2.39
CA LEU A 18 -10.12 10.44 -2.37
C LEU A 18 -9.46 11.15 -3.56
N TRP A 19 -8.40 10.58 -4.12
CA TRP A 19 -7.64 11.16 -5.21
C TRP A 19 -8.15 10.72 -6.60
N SER A 20 -8.51 9.45 -6.75
CA SER A 20 -8.91 8.86 -8.02
C SER A 20 -10.40 9.01 -8.24
N PHE A 21 -10.77 9.62 -9.38
CA PHE A 21 -12.17 9.71 -9.83
C PHE A 21 -12.69 8.39 -10.39
N ASP A 22 -11.81 7.58 -10.98
CA ASP A 22 -12.14 6.30 -11.59
C ASP A 22 -11.89 5.15 -10.60
N VAL A 23 -12.82 4.19 -10.57
CA VAL A 23 -12.78 3.06 -9.65
C VAL A 23 -12.29 1.84 -10.41
N ASP A 24 -11.02 1.53 -10.21
CA ASP A 24 -10.45 0.31 -10.75
C ASP A 24 -10.99 -0.93 -10.01
N SER A 25 -10.81 -2.10 -10.63
CA SER A 25 -11.08 -3.39 -10.02
C SER A 25 -10.23 -3.61 -8.76
N ILE A 26 -10.77 -4.39 -7.82
CA ILE A 26 -10.06 -4.75 -6.57
C ILE A 26 -8.70 -5.40 -6.85
N ASN A 27 -8.60 -6.20 -7.91
CA ASN A 27 -7.35 -6.86 -8.30
C ASN A 27 -6.30 -5.87 -8.85
N GLY A 28 -6.72 -4.85 -9.61
CA GLY A 28 -5.81 -3.80 -10.06
C GLY A 28 -5.31 -2.97 -8.88
N ALA A 29 -6.21 -2.60 -7.97
CA ALA A 29 -5.86 -1.86 -6.76
C ALA A 29 -4.94 -2.65 -5.83
N SER A 30 -5.15 -3.96 -5.66
CA SER A 30 -4.33 -4.82 -4.80
C SER A 30 -2.89 -4.90 -5.30
N GLN A 31 -2.67 -5.06 -6.62
CA GLN A 31 -1.35 -5.07 -7.24
C GLN A 31 -0.63 -3.72 -7.06
N ARG A 32 -1.32 -2.59 -7.31
CA ARG A 32 -0.73 -1.26 -7.12
C ARG A 32 -0.37 -0.97 -5.65
N LEU A 33 -1.19 -1.41 -4.70
CA LEU A 33 -0.94 -1.26 -3.28
C LEU A 33 0.30 -2.05 -2.81
N GLU A 34 0.52 -3.25 -3.37
CA GLU A 34 1.74 -4.04 -3.11
C GLU A 34 2.99 -3.30 -3.57
N GLU A 35 3.00 -2.82 -4.82
CA GLU A 35 4.12 -2.02 -5.34
C GLU A 35 4.37 -0.76 -4.50
N HIS A 36 3.29 -0.06 -4.12
CA HIS A 36 3.39 1.16 -3.34
C HIS A 36 3.95 0.88 -1.93
N THR A 37 3.57 -0.24 -1.31
CA THR A 37 4.15 -0.70 -0.04
C THR A 37 5.65 -0.95 -0.18
N CYS A 38 6.08 -1.58 -1.27
CA CYS A 38 7.50 -1.79 -1.54
C CYS A 38 8.25 -0.47 -1.76
N ARG A 39 7.66 0.50 -2.45
CA ARG A 39 8.23 1.86 -2.59
C ARG A 39 8.36 2.56 -1.23
N MET A 40 7.38 2.42 -0.33
CA MET A 40 7.46 2.95 1.04
C MET A 40 8.59 2.30 1.85
N ASN A 41 8.71 0.98 1.80
CA ASN A 41 9.77 0.24 2.49
C ASN A 41 11.16 0.64 1.97
N ARG A 42 11.33 0.82 0.65
CA ARG A 42 12.56 1.36 0.05
C ARG A 42 12.90 2.76 0.55
N ARG A 43 11.89 3.57 0.90
CA ARG A 43 12.04 4.91 1.49
C ARG A 43 12.19 4.91 3.02
N ARG A 44 12.43 3.75 3.64
CA ARG A 44 12.56 3.58 5.11
C ARG A 44 11.26 3.86 5.89
N ILE A 45 10.10 3.79 5.25
CA ILE A 45 8.79 3.83 5.94
C ILE A 45 8.36 2.38 6.17
N PRO A 46 8.30 1.90 7.43
CA PRO A 46 7.98 0.51 7.72
C PRO A 46 6.48 0.27 7.55
N ALA A 47 6.07 -0.11 6.34
CA ALA A 47 4.69 -0.41 5.99
C ALA A 47 4.41 -1.91 6.15
N GLN A 48 3.21 -2.25 6.62
CA GLN A 48 2.77 -3.63 6.77
C GLN A 48 2.40 -4.24 5.39
N PRO A 49 2.51 -5.57 5.18
CA PRO A 49 2.04 -6.17 3.93
C PRO A 49 0.54 -5.90 3.71
N PRO A 50 0.12 -5.37 2.54
CA PRO A 50 -1.28 -5.04 2.27
C PRO A 50 -2.12 -6.30 1.99
N ASN A 51 -1.59 -7.22 1.18
CA ASN A 51 -2.25 -8.48 0.82
C ASN A 51 -1.30 -9.63 1.14
N GLY A 52 -1.76 -10.53 2.02
CA GLY A 52 -1.12 -11.83 2.29
C GLY A 52 0.42 -11.83 2.41
N PRO A 53 1.04 -13.00 2.20
CA PRO A 53 2.48 -13.09 2.00
C PRO A 53 2.83 -12.64 0.57
N SER A 54 3.53 -11.52 0.45
CA SER A 54 4.08 -11.00 -0.81
C SER A 54 5.54 -10.60 -0.62
N ILE A 55 6.32 -10.65 -1.69
CA ILE A 55 7.71 -10.18 -1.71
C ILE A 55 7.81 -8.87 -2.49
N CYS A 56 8.69 -7.99 -2.04
CA CYS A 56 9.06 -6.85 -2.85
C CYS A 56 10.06 -7.30 -3.92
N GLN A 57 9.61 -7.36 -5.18
CA GLN A 57 10.54 -7.40 -6.29
C GLN A 57 11.21 -6.03 -6.38
N ILE A 58 12.55 -6.04 -6.39
CA ILE A 58 13.38 -4.86 -6.13
C ILE A 58 13.29 -3.84 -7.26
#